data_AF-A0A952URL5-F1
#
_entry.id   AF-A0A952URL5-F1
#
_cell.length_a   1.000
_cell.length_b   1.000
_cell.length_c   1.000
_cell.angle_alpha   90.00
_cell.angle_beta   90.00
_cell.angle_gamma   90.00
#
_symmetry.space_group_name_H-M   'P 1'
#
loop_
_entity.id
_entity.type
_entity.pdbx_description
1 polymer ?
#
loop_
_entity_poly.entity_id
_entity_poly.type
_entity_poly.pdbx_seq_one_letter_code
_entity_poly.pdbx_strand_id
1 'polypeptide(L)' 'FEALTLIQTNKLKPFPVYLIGVEYWRGLLQWLQGTLLRAGTISDNDLHLFKVVDDISTIPDEIEKYYLTENHGGFNLPW' A
#
# COMPACT_ATOMS: atom_id res chain seq x y z
N PHE A 1 -6.35 -7.51 4.84
CA PHE A 1 -4.95 -7.88 5.12
C PHE A 1 -4.38 -8.90 4.14
N GLU A 2 -5.15 -9.89 3.67
CA GLU A 2 -4.65 -10.92 2.76
C GLU A 2 -3.92 -10.38 1.52
N ALA A 3 -4.51 -9.42 0.79
CA ALA A 3 -3.88 -8.80 -0.38
C ALA A 3 -2.47 -8.25 -0.09
N LEU A 4 -2.33 -7.49 1.01
CA LEU A 4 -1.04 -6.92 1.41
C LEU A 4 -0.03 -8.01 1.75
N THR A 5 -0.45 -9.07 2.44
CA THR A 5 0.41 -10.21 2.76
C THR A 5 0.86 -10.97 1.50
N LEU A 6 -0.01 -11.15 0.52
CA LEU A 6 0.35 -11.81 -0.74
C LEU A 6 1.35 -10.98 -1.56
N ILE A 7 1.21 -9.65 -1.56
CA ILE A 7 2.17 -8.74 -2.19
C ILE A 7 3.50 -8.77 -1.42
N GLN A 8 3.46 -8.60 -0.09
CA GLN A 8 4.63 -8.64 0.80
C GLN A 8 5.46 -9.93 0.63
N THR A 9 4.78 -11.07 0.49
CA THR A 9 5.43 -12.38 0.35
C THR A 9 5.75 -12.78 -1.09
N ASN A 10 5.58 -11.85 -2.04
CA ASN A 10 5.78 -12.08 -3.49
C ASN A 10 4.97 -13.26 -4.04
N LYS A 11 3.83 -13.56 -3.44
CA LYS A 11 2.88 -14.58 -3.92
C LYS A 11 1.95 -14.02 -4.98
N LEU A 12 1.83 -12.70 -5.07
CA LEU A 12 1.05 -12.00 -6.08
C LEU A 12 1.88 -10.81 -6.59
N LYS A 13 1.81 -10.54 -7.91
CA LYS A 13 2.44 -9.34 -8.49
C LYS A 13 1.86 -8.09 -7.81
N PRO A 14 2.66 -7.06 -7.47
CA PRO A 14 2.10 -5.88 -6.85
C PRO A 14 0.99 -5.25 -7.70
N PHE A 15 -0.01 -4.68 -7.04
CA PHE A 15 -1.09 -3.93 -7.66
C PHE A 15 -1.48 -2.78 -6.71
N PRO A 16 -2.05 -1.69 -7.24
CA PRO A 16 -2.40 -0.54 -6.44
C PRO A 16 -3.52 -0.88 -5.44
N VAL A 17 -3.25 -0.70 -4.15
CA VAL A 17 -4.23 -0.83 -3.06
C VAL A 17 -4.56 0.54 -2.49
N TYR A 18 -5.84 0.91 -2.51
CA TYR A 18 -6.33 2.15 -1.91
C TYR A 18 -7.25 1.86 -0.71
N LEU A 19 -7.05 2.59 0.37
CA LEU A 19 -7.91 2.60 1.54
C LEU A 19 -8.62 3.95 1.61
N ILE A 20 -9.95 3.95 1.55
CA ILE A 20 -10.74 5.19 1.51
C ILE A 20 -11.13 5.62 2.92
N GLY A 21 -10.95 6.90 3.23
CA GLY A 21 -11.30 7.53 4.51
C GLY A 21 -10.15 7.54 5.49
N VAL A 22 -9.36 8.61 5.51
CA VAL A 22 -8.14 8.74 6.33
C VAL A 22 -8.44 8.56 7.81
N GLU A 23 -9.47 9.24 8.33
CA GLU A 23 -9.83 9.14 9.76
C GLU A 23 -10.26 7.73 10.16
N TYR A 24 -10.93 6.99 9.27
CA TYR A 24 -11.34 5.60 9.53
C TYR A 24 -10.12 4.68 9.70
N TRP A 25 -9.12 4.82 8.83
CA TRP A 25 -7.92 3.98 8.83
C TRP A 25 -6.81 4.45 9.77
N ARG A 26 -6.90 5.66 10.32
CA ARG A 26 -5.88 6.25 11.19
C ARG A 26 -5.47 5.37 12.36
N GLY A 27 -6.42 4.74 13.04
CA GLY A 27 -6.13 3.82 14.16
C GLY A 27 -5.32 2.61 13.71
N LEU A 28 -5.63 2.07 12.53
CA LEU A 28 -4.89 0.95 11.96
C LEU A 28 -3.47 1.35 11.57
N LEU A 29 -3.28 2.51 10.94
CA LEU A 29 -1.97 3.04 10.58
C LEU A 29 -1.06 3.20 11.81
N GLN A 30 -1.61 3.76 12.89
CA GLN A 30 -0.90 3.90 14.16
C GLN A 30 -0.51 2.54 14.75
N TRP A 31 -1.39 1.54 14.66
CA TRP A 31 -1.09 0.19 15.12
C TRP A 31 -0.01 -0.51 14.28
N LEU A 32 -0.07 -0.38 12.95
CA LEU A 32 0.94 -0.92 12.02
C LEU A 32 2.34 -0.37 12.36
N GLN A 33 2.48 0.95 12.49
CA GLN A 33 3.75 1.60 12.80
C GLN A 33 4.22 1.35 14.24
N GLY A 34 3.30 1.39 15.21
CA GLY A 34 3.62 1.27 16.63
C GLY A 34 3.88 -0.16 17.10
N THR A 35 3.30 -1.15 16.44
CA THR A 35 3.34 -2.56 16.88
C THR A 35 4.07 -3.43 15.86
N LEU A 36 3.53 -3.55 14.64
CA LEU A 36 4.04 -4.51 13.65
C LEU A 36 5.44 -4.12 13.14
N LEU A 37 5.64 -2.84 12.82
CA LEU A 37 6.94 -2.35 12.37
C LEU A 37 7.99 -2.49 13.47
N ARG A 38 7.65 -2.15 14.72
CA ARG A 38 8.56 -2.32 15.87
C ARG A 38 8.86 -3.79 16.18
N ALA A 39 7.89 -4.68 15.98
CA ALA A 39 8.06 -6.11 16.16
C ALA A 39 8.82 -6.78 15.00
N GLY A 40 9.16 -6.05 13.93
CA GLY A 40 9.86 -6.57 12.76
C GLY A 40 9.02 -7.50 11.90
N THR A 41 7.70 -7.48 12.05
CA THR A 41 6.78 -8.33 11.25
C THR A 41 6.48 -7.72 9.88
N ILE A 42 6.73 -6.41 9.73
CA ILE A 42 6.68 -5.67 8.47
C ILE A 42 7.92 -4.81 8.34
N SER A 43 8.31 -4.48 7.11
CA SER A 43 9.32 -3.49 6.78
C SER A 43 8.71 -2.09 6.64
N ASP A 44 9.52 -1.05 6.67
CA ASP A 44 9.07 0.32 6.37
C ASP A 44 8.47 0.42 4.95
N ASN A 45 9.06 -0.31 4.00
CA ASN A 45 8.56 -0.41 2.63
C ASN A 45 7.18 -1.06 2.52
N ASP A 46 6.78 -1.90 3.47
CA ASP A 46 5.47 -2.54 3.45
C ASP A 46 4.34 -1.51 3.64
N LEU A 47 4.64 -0.35 4.24
CA LEU A 47 3.69 0.77 4.38
C LEU A 47 3.45 1.48 3.03
N HIS A 48 4.30 1.27 2.03
CA HIS A 48 4.13 1.79 0.67
C HIS A 48 3.31 0.87 -0.24
N LEU A 49 2.88 -0.29 0.25
CA LEU A 49 2.04 -1.23 -0.51
C LEU A 49 0.61 -0.74 -0.71
N PHE A 50 0.19 0.30 0.03
CA PHE A 50 -1.14 0.88 -0.09
C PHE A 50 -1.09 2.39 0.10
N LYS A 51 -2.13 3.07 -0.39
CA LYS A 51 -2.34 4.51 -0.22
C LYS A 51 -3.66 4.74 0.51
N VAL A 52 -3.67 5.64 1.50
CA VAL A 52 -4.91 6.07 2.16
C VAL A 52 -5.35 7.40 1.58
N VAL A 53 -6.59 7.50 1.15
CA VAL A 53 -7.12 8.67 0.42
C VAL A 53 -8.51 9.04 0.90
N ASP A 54 -8.83 10.33 0.85
CA ASP A 54 -10.21 10.82 1.03
C ASP A 54 -10.86 11.16 -0.32
N ASP A 55 -10.08 11.71 -1.25
CA ASP A 55 -10.53 11.96 -2.61
C ASP A 55 -10.35 10.72 -3.50
N ILE A 56 -11.44 10.26 -4.08
CA ILE A 56 -11.46 9.11 -4.99
C ILE A 56 -11.32 9.52 -6.46
N SER A 57 -11.39 10.81 -6.77
CA SER A 57 -11.42 11.31 -8.15
C SER A 57 -10.12 11.02 -8.91
N THR A 58 -8.99 10.94 -8.20
CA THR A 58 -7.66 10.69 -8.79
C THR A 58 -7.33 9.21 -8.95
N ILE A 59 -8.12 8.31 -8.34
CA ILE A 59 -7.82 6.86 -8.33
C ILE A 59 -7.77 6.25 -9.74
N PRO A 60 -8.73 6.54 -10.66
CA PRO A 60 -8.69 5.95 -12.00
C PRO A 60 -7.42 6.29 -12.77
N ASP A 61 -7.04 7.58 -12.78
CA ASP A 61 -5.84 8.06 -13.46
C ASP A 61 -4.56 7.47 -12.85
N GLU A 62 -4.51 7.34 -11.53
CA GLU A 62 -3.37 6.72 -10.83
C GLU A 62 -3.26 5.21 -11.13
N ILE A 63 -4.39 4.50 -11.26
CA ILE A 63 -4.42 3.09 -11.68
C ILE A 63 -3.95 2.95 -13.13
N GLU A 64 -4.45 3.78 -14.04
CA GLU A 64 -4.01 3.76 -15.45
C GLU A 64 -2.51 4.00 -15.55
N LYS A 65 -2.02 5.04 -14.87
CA LYS A 65 -0.58 5.36 -14.79
C LYS A 65 0.25 4.19 -14.28
N TYR A 66 -0.22 3.47 -13.25
CA TYR A 66 0.47 2.30 -12.70
C TYR A 66 0.68 1.19 -13.74
N TYR A 67 -0.32 0.92 -14.57
CA TYR A 67 -0.25 -0.14 -15.58
C TYR A 67 0.56 0.28 -16.83
N LEU A 68 0.67 1.57 -17.11
CA LEU A 68 1.50 2.09 -18.20
C LEU A 68 3.01 2.09 -17.85
N THR A 69 3.37 2.14 -16.58
CA THR A 69 4.77 2.00 -16.12
C THR A 69 5.21 0.54 -16.13
N GLU A 70 6.31 0.23 -16.83
CA GLU A 70 6.83 -1.15 -17.01
C GLU A 70 7.32 -1.84 -15.72
N ASN A 71 7.40 -1.14 -14.59
CA ASN A 71 7.91 -1.70 -13.33
C ASN A 71 6.90 -1.55 -12.18
N HIS A 72 6.25 -2.67 -11.85
CA HIS A 72 5.09 -2.76 -10.96
C HIS A 72 5.50 -3.07 -9.52
N GLY A 73 6.24 -2.15 -8.87
CA GLY A 73 6.78 -2.31 -7.51
C GLY A 73 5.93 -1.69 -6.37
N GLY A 74 4.65 -1.38 -6.60
CA GLY A 74 3.84 -0.57 -5.67
C GLY A 74 3.97 0.95 -5.90
N PHE A 75 3.37 1.77 -5.02
CA PHE A 75 3.21 3.23 -5.23
C PHE A 75 4.49 4.06 -5.17
N ASN A 76 5.60 3.48 -4.71
CA ASN A 76 6.96 3.94 -4.93
C ASN A 76 7.87 2.84 -4.37
N LEU A 77 8.68 2.19 -5.19
CA LEU A 77 9.92 1.57 -4.71
C LEU A 77 11.06 1.86 -5.69
N PRO A 78 12.20 2.36 -5.19
CA PRO A 78 13.37 2.63 -6.00
C PRO A 78 14.03 1.32 -6.38
N TRP A 79 14.35 1.19 -7.66
CA TRP A 79 15.66 0.72 -8.08
C TRP A 79 16.31 1.87 -8.84
#